data_AF-A0A820D9B6-F1
#
_entry.id   AF-A0A820D9B6-F1
#
_cell.length_a   1.000
_cell.length_b   1.000
_cell.length_c   1.000
_cell.angle_alpha   90.00
_cell.angle_beta   90.00
_cell.angle_gamma   90.00
#
_symmetry.space_group_name_H-M   'P 1'
#
loop_
_entity.id
_entity.type
_entity.pdbx_description
1 polymer ?
#
loop_
_entity_poly.entity_id
_entity_poly.type
_entity_poly.pdbx_seq_one_letter_code
_entity_poly.pdbx_strand_id
1 'polypeptide(L)'
;MSQFHRQKNYSSTSNRQQTLSSNNKSQSNETRNYQHHHRYTSPLEKLDKLNNRYVKKKVEQNNKYKALYENGECSKFELSSSLFTQFYINRETSIDVLNDLIDYAYCIQTYSIDTEDQLQQPPTPSEPALIQIQFVHEKDPSIIILIETHHLPPERSSKFDKIKQLC
;
A
#
# COMPACT_ATOMS: atom_id res chain seq x y z
N MET A 1 41.93 -14.85 31.04
CA MET A 1 42.84 -13.70 31.19
C MET A 1 42.32 -12.55 30.34
N SER A 2 42.14 -11.37 30.97
CA SER A 2 41.94 -10.00 30.42
C SER A 2 40.95 -9.80 29.27
N GLN A 3 39.75 -9.22 29.45
CA GLN A 3 39.42 -7.81 29.80
C GLN A 3 40.21 -6.74 29.06
N PHE A 4 39.50 -5.88 28.29
CA PHE A 4 39.66 -4.43 28.35
C PHE A 4 38.35 -3.69 28.05
N HIS A 5 37.90 -2.97 29.07
CA HIS A 5 36.89 -1.91 29.05
C HIS A 5 37.38 -0.68 28.30
N ARG A 6 36.44 0.09 27.72
CA ARG A 6 36.48 1.56 27.88
C ARG A 6 35.09 2.17 27.84
N GLN A 7 34.61 2.56 29.02
CA GLN A 7 33.54 3.52 29.24
C GLN A 7 34.02 4.93 28.89
N LYS A 8 33.10 5.80 28.44
CA LYS A 8 33.09 7.21 28.82
C LYS A 8 31.67 7.65 29.14
N ASN A 9 31.49 7.96 30.42
CA ASN A 9 30.39 8.74 31.00
C ASN A 9 30.54 10.22 30.63
N TYR A 10 29.43 10.97 30.69
CA TYR A 10 29.20 12.21 31.47
C TYR A 10 27.77 12.68 31.13
N SER A 11 26.78 12.50 32.02
CA SER A 11 26.32 13.45 33.05
C SER A 11 25.53 14.63 32.45
N SER A 12 24.19 14.68 32.47
CA SER A 12 23.22 14.84 33.59
C SER A 12 22.97 16.29 34.03
N THR A 13 21.75 16.78 33.81
CA THR A 13 20.93 17.74 34.62
C THR A 13 19.64 18.04 33.82
N SER A 14 18.44 17.56 34.15
CA SER A 14 17.56 17.67 35.34
C SER A 14 16.91 19.05 35.54
N ASN A 15 15.58 19.07 35.30
CA ASN A 15 14.49 19.72 36.07
C ASN A 15 14.52 21.25 36.33
N ARG A 16 13.43 21.96 36.64
CA ARG A 16 11.96 21.85 36.56
C ARG A 16 11.45 23.10 37.31
N GLN A 17 10.62 23.92 36.65
CA GLN A 17 9.58 24.82 37.17
C GLN A 17 9.85 25.92 38.24
N GLN A 18 8.91 26.89 38.22
CA GLN A 18 8.51 27.87 39.26
C GLN A 18 9.35 29.16 39.29
N THR A 19 8.83 30.40 39.44
CA THR A 19 7.50 30.93 39.79
C THR A 19 7.47 32.45 39.53
N LEU A 20 6.25 32.97 39.28
CA LEU A 20 5.67 34.28 39.61
C LEU A 20 6.58 35.44 40.09
N SER A 21 6.44 36.62 39.48
CA SER A 21 5.69 37.80 40.03
C SER A 21 6.16 39.15 39.48
N SER A 22 5.18 40.05 39.32
CA SER A 22 5.26 41.51 39.54
C SER A 22 5.41 42.46 38.35
N ASN A 23 4.29 43.17 38.10
CA ASN A 23 4.16 44.64 38.02
C ASN A 23 4.88 45.41 36.89
N ASN A 24 4.12 45.99 35.97
CA ASN A 24 3.57 47.35 36.15
C ASN A 24 2.91 47.90 34.87
N LYS A 25 1.79 48.60 35.10
CA LYS A 25 1.38 49.86 34.48
C LYS A 25 0.97 49.91 32.99
N SER A 26 -0.31 50.27 32.86
CA SER A 26 -0.82 51.46 32.16
C SER A 26 -1.67 51.19 30.93
N GLN A 27 -2.92 51.59 31.11
CA GLN A 27 -3.91 51.91 30.08
C GLN A 27 -3.29 52.76 28.97
N SER A 28 -3.58 52.42 27.72
CA SER A 28 -4.36 53.26 26.83
C SER A 28 -4.40 52.68 25.42
N ASN A 29 -5.47 53.06 24.72
CA ASN A 29 -5.63 53.02 23.27
C ASN A 29 -6.28 51.76 22.69
N GLU A 30 -7.60 51.88 22.56
CA GLU A 30 -8.37 51.32 21.45
C GLU A 30 -7.57 51.39 20.14
N THR A 31 -7.15 50.23 19.66
CA THR A 31 -6.88 50.02 18.24
C THR A 31 -7.74 48.86 17.81
N ARG A 32 -8.74 49.18 16.98
CA ARG A 32 -9.51 48.20 16.21
C ARG A 32 -8.53 47.40 15.37
N ASN A 33 -8.10 46.26 15.90
CA ASN A 33 -7.22 45.35 15.17
C ASN A 33 -8.12 44.41 14.38
N TYR A 34 -8.35 44.75 13.10
CA TYR A 34 -8.83 43.81 12.10
C TYR A 34 -7.77 42.73 11.90
N GLN A 35 -7.73 41.75 12.81
CA GLN A 35 -6.92 40.55 12.65
C GLN A 35 -7.76 39.48 11.96
N HIS A 36 -8.03 39.67 10.66
CA HIS A 36 -8.20 38.55 9.76
C HIS A 36 -6.82 37.91 9.55
N HIS A 37 -6.35 37.18 10.56
CA HIS A 37 -5.25 36.23 10.39
C HIS A 37 -5.78 35.10 9.51
N HIS A 38 -5.64 35.24 8.19
CA HIS A 38 -5.62 34.08 7.33
C HIS A 38 -4.42 33.25 7.76
N ARG A 39 -4.65 32.27 8.64
CA ARG A 39 -3.64 31.28 9.02
C ARG A 39 -3.14 30.64 7.73
N TYR A 40 -1.93 31.02 7.33
CA TYR A 40 -1.24 30.34 6.25
C TYR A 40 -1.09 28.88 6.68
N THR A 41 -1.76 28.01 5.95
CA THR A 41 -1.62 26.56 6.10
C THR A 41 -0.61 26.11 5.06
N SER A 42 0.45 25.44 5.51
CA SER A 42 1.48 24.97 4.58
C SER A 42 0.89 23.97 3.60
N PRO A 43 1.43 23.85 2.38
CA PRO A 43 0.99 22.84 1.42
C PRO A 43 0.98 21.41 2.01
N LEU A 44 1.98 21.07 2.83
CA LEU A 44 2.06 19.78 3.55
C LEU A 44 0.90 19.61 4.54
N GLU A 45 0.60 20.62 5.35
CA GLU A 45 -0.50 20.57 6.32
C GLU A 45 -1.88 20.46 5.62
N LYS A 46 -2.03 21.08 4.45
CA LYS A 46 -3.22 20.91 3.59
C LYS A 46 -3.32 19.48 3.07
N LEU A 47 -2.19 18.89 2.64
CA LEU A 47 -2.13 17.52 2.14
C LEU A 47 -2.49 16.52 3.24
N ASP A 48 -1.94 16.68 4.44
CA ASP A 48 -2.22 15.83 5.60
C ASP A 48 -3.71 15.89 5.98
N LYS A 49 -4.30 17.09 5.98
CA LYS A 49 -5.74 17.25 6.24
C LYS A 49 -6.61 16.58 5.17
N LEU A 50 -6.21 16.63 3.90
CA LEU A 50 -6.92 15.94 2.82
C LEU A 50 -6.80 14.42 2.96
N ASN A 51 -5.59 13.91 3.24
CA ASN A 51 -5.35 12.50 3.44
C ASN A 51 -6.14 11.96 4.65
N ASN A 52 -6.12 12.67 5.77
CA ASN A 52 -6.91 12.31 6.97
C ASN A 52 -8.41 12.28 6.69
N ARG A 53 -8.93 13.23 5.91
CA ARG A 53 -10.35 13.21 5.48
C ARG A 53 -10.65 12.02 4.58
N TYR A 54 -9.76 11.70 3.64
CA TYR A 54 -9.91 10.57 2.74
C TYR A 54 -9.92 9.25 3.53
N VAL A 55 -8.95 9.05 4.42
CA VAL A 55 -8.85 7.87 5.29
C VAL A 55 -10.11 7.75 6.16
N LYS A 56 -10.57 8.84 6.78
CA LYS A 56 -11.79 8.83 7.59
C LYS A 56 -13.02 8.39 6.77
N LYS A 57 -13.21 8.97 5.58
CA LYS A 57 -14.30 8.57 4.68
C LYS A 57 -14.22 7.11 4.26
N LYS A 58 -13.02 6.61 3.97
CA LYS A 58 -12.78 5.20 3.61
C LYS A 58 -13.16 4.26 4.77
N VAL A 59 -12.80 4.62 6.00
CA VAL A 59 -13.15 3.86 7.22
C VAL A 59 -14.66 3.89 7.47
N GLU A 60 -15.30 5.06 7.40
CA GLU A 60 -16.76 5.19 7.56
C GLU A 60 -17.52 4.36 6.51
N GLN A 61 -17.07 4.39 5.26
CA GLN A 61 -17.65 3.60 4.18
C GLN A 61 -17.46 2.10 4.40
N ASN A 62 -16.27 1.65 4.80
CA ASN A 62 -16.01 0.24 5.12
C ASN A 62 -16.86 -0.26 6.28
N ASN A 63 -17.03 0.55 7.33
CA ASN A 63 -17.89 0.20 8.46
C ASN A 63 -19.35 0.08 8.03
N LYS A 64 -19.81 0.96 7.13
CA LYS A 64 -21.16 0.86 6.55
C LYS A 64 -21.33 -0.46 5.79
N TYR A 65 -20.38 -0.82 4.92
CA TYR A 65 -20.44 -2.09 4.20
C TYR A 65 -20.41 -3.29 5.13
N LYS A 66 -19.59 -3.24 6.18
CA LYS A 66 -19.51 -4.30 7.20
C LYS A 66 -20.85 -4.49 7.90
N ALA A 67 -21.52 -3.41 8.29
CA ALA A 67 -22.86 -3.48 8.90
C ALA A 67 -23.90 -4.08 7.94
N LEU A 68 -23.88 -3.70 6.66
CA LEU A 68 -24.77 -4.29 5.64
C LEU A 68 -24.55 -5.81 5.50
N TYR A 69 -23.29 -6.26 5.55
CA TYR A 69 -22.95 -7.68 5.55
C TYR A 69 -23.44 -8.41 6.80
N GLU A 70 -23.20 -7.84 7.99
CA GLU A 70 -23.61 -8.45 9.27
C GLU A 70 -25.13 -8.51 9.43
N ASN A 71 -25.85 -7.53 8.88
CA ASN A 71 -27.32 -7.51 8.86
C ASN A 71 -27.94 -8.40 7.78
N GLY A 72 -27.13 -9.03 6.91
CA GLY A 72 -27.62 -9.84 5.79
C GLY A 72 -28.25 -9.04 4.65
N GLU A 73 -28.07 -7.72 4.63
CA GLU A 73 -28.54 -6.81 3.56
C GLU A 73 -27.66 -6.88 2.31
N CYS A 74 -26.44 -7.43 2.43
CA CYS A 74 -25.58 -7.80 1.31
C CYS A 74 -25.31 -9.30 1.32
N SER A 75 -25.58 -9.94 0.18
CA SER A 75 -25.14 -11.31 -0.07
C SER A 75 -23.62 -11.37 -0.13
N LYS A 76 -23.05 -12.49 0.34
CA LYS A 76 -21.65 -12.80 0.07
C LYS A 76 -21.44 -12.85 -1.43
N PHE A 77 -20.39 -12.18 -1.90
CA PHE A 77 -19.91 -12.41 -3.25
C PHE A 77 -19.38 -13.85 -3.31
N GLU A 78 -20.16 -14.73 -3.92
CA GLU A 78 -19.76 -16.12 -4.15
C GLU A 78 -19.06 -16.20 -5.51
N LEU A 79 -17.73 -16.32 -5.48
CA LEU A 79 -16.96 -16.67 -6.66
C LEU A 79 -17.29 -18.10 -7.04
N SER A 80 -18.03 -18.27 -8.14
CA SER A 80 -18.17 -19.59 -8.74
C SER A 80 -16.86 -19.93 -9.46
N SER A 81 -16.18 -20.99 -9.01
CA SER A 81 -14.94 -21.48 -9.62
C SER A 81 -15.11 -21.95 -11.07
N SER A 82 -16.34 -22.03 -11.58
CA SER A 82 -16.61 -22.32 -12.99
C SER A 82 -16.40 -21.12 -13.92
N LEU A 83 -16.33 -19.90 -13.38
CA LEU A 83 -16.24 -18.68 -14.18
C LEU A 83 -14.81 -18.34 -14.59
N PHE A 84 -13.81 -18.92 -13.93
CA PHE A 84 -12.42 -18.67 -14.23
C PHE A 84 -11.53 -19.88 -13.92
N THR A 85 -10.42 -19.97 -14.64
CA THR A 85 -9.32 -20.88 -14.33
C THR A 85 -8.15 -20.08 -13.79
N GLN A 86 -7.52 -20.56 -12.73
CA GLN A 86 -6.43 -19.85 -12.06
C GLN A 86 -5.11 -20.61 -12.21
N PHE A 87 -4.05 -19.88 -12.60
CA PHE A 87 -2.69 -20.39 -12.71
C PHE A 87 -1.76 -19.64 -11.77
N TYR A 88 -0.97 -20.39 -11.00
CA TYR A 88 0.12 -19.85 -10.19
C TYR A 88 1.44 -20.10 -10.90
N ILE A 89 2.09 -19.05 -11.36
CA ILE A 89 3.34 -19.13 -12.11
C ILE A 89 4.52 -18.95 -11.18
N ASN A 90 5.42 -19.93 -11.18
CA ASN A 90 6.62 -19.95 -10.37
C ASN A 90 7.75 -20.73 -11.08
N ARG A 91 8.90 -20.88 -10.43
CA ARG A 91 10.06 -21.62 -10.95
C ARG A 91 9.78 -23.08 -11.31
N GLU A 92 8.73 -23.68 -10.77
CA GLU A 92 8.35 -25.09 -11.02
C GLU A 92 7.37 -25.24 -12.18
N THR A 93 6.65 -24.18 -12.57
CA THR A 93 5.73 -24.18 -13.71
C THR A 93 6.41 -24.71 -14.97
N SER A 94 5.78 -25.67 -15.65
CA SER A 94 6.37 -26.28 -16.84
C SER A 94 6.41 -25.30 -18.02
N ILE A 95 7.34 -25.53 -18.95
CA ILE A 95 7.42 -24.74 -20.18
C ILE A 95 6.15 -24.92 -21.03
N ASP A 96 5.57 -26.11 -21.03
CA ASP A 96 4.35 -26.40 -21.79
C ASP A 96 3.18 -25.55 -21.30
N VAL A 97 2.96 -25.46 -19.98
CA VAL A 97 1.92 -24.58 -19.41
C VAL A 97 2.16 -23.12 -19.77
N LEU A 98 3.42 -22.67 -19.76
CA LEU A 98 3.74 -21.29 -20.17
C LEU A 98 3.45 -21.05 -21.66
N ASN A 99 3.76 -22.01 -22.53
CA ASN A 99 3.45 -21.90 -23.95
C ASN A 99 1.94 -21.89 -24.18
N ASP A 100 1.18 -22.77 -23.52
CA ASP A 100 -0.29 -22.81 -23.62
C ASP A 100 -0.91 -21.46 -23.20
N LEU A 101 -0.41 -20.85 -22.12
CA LEU A 101 -0.87 -19.54 -21.66
C LEU A 101 -0.49 -18.41 -22.61
N ILE A 102 0.69 -18.45 -23.23
CA ILE A 102 1.13 -17.48 -24.23
C ILE A 102 0.29 -17.60 -25.50
N ASP A 103 0.05 -18.83 -25.98
CA ASP A 103 -0.79 -19.09 -27.15
C ASP A 103 -2.23 -18.64 -26.88
N TYR A 104 -2.73 -18.87 -25.67
CA TYR A 104 -4.02 -18.34 -25.22
C TYR A 104 -4.02 -16.80 -25.23
N ALA A 105 -2.98 -16.16 -24.70
CA ALA A 105 -2.87 -14.69 -24.68
C ALA A 105 -2.93 -14.08 -26.09
N TYR A 106 -2.33 -14.73 -27.10
CA TYR A 106 -2.43 -14.29 -28.50
C TYR A 106 -3.85 -14.34 -29.07
N CYS A 107 -4.74 -15.15 -28.49
CA CYS A 107 -6.12 -15.27 -28.93
C CYS A 107 -7.08 -14.30 -28.20
N ILE A 108 -6.59 -13.59 -27.19
CA ILE A 108 -7.43 -12.76 -26.31
C ILE A 108 -7.44 -11.30 -26.75
N GLN A 109 -8.62 -10.70 -26.74
CA GLN A 109 -8.82 -9.28 -27.08
C GLN A 109 -8.81 -8.36 -25.85
N THR A 110 -9.17 -8.88 -24.68
CA THR A 110 -9.37 -8.08 -23.47
C THR A 110 -8.60 -8.69 -22.31
N TYR A 111 -7.71 -7.91 -21.70
CA TYR A 111 -6.96 -8.31 -20.53
C TYR A 111 -6.74 -7.14 -19.57
N SER A 112 -6.46 -7.46 -18.32
CA SER A 112 -5.96 -6.51 -17.31
C SER A 112 -4.69 -7.04 -16.67
N ILE A 113 -3.83 -6.11 -16.26
CA ILE A 113 -2.62 -6.39 -15.48
C ILE A 113 -2.70 -5.52 -14.24
N ASP A 114 -2.55 -6.14 -13.08
CA ASP A 114 -2.48 -5.48 -11.79
C ASP A 114 -1.19 -5.88 -11.09
N THR A 115 -0.59 -4.95 -10.37
CA THR A 115 0.67 -5.15 -9.64
C THR A 115 0.50 -4.61 -8.23
N GLU A 116 0.55 -5.50 -7.25
CA GLU A 116 0.49 -5.14 -5.84
C GLU A 116 1.90 -5.19 -5.25
N ASP A 117 2.45 -4.01 -4.96
CA ASP A 117 3.66 -3.85 -4.14
C ASP A 117 3.26 -3.56 -2.69
N GLN A 118 3.93 -4.17 -1.72
CA GLN A 118 3.74 -3.86 -0.31
C GLN A 118 4.31 -2.46 0.04
N LEU A 119 3.60 -1.39 -0.35
CA LEU A 119 4.00 0.01 -0.19
C LEU A 119 4.09 0.52 1.27
N GLN A 120 4.13 -0.34 2.28
CA GLN A 120 4.13 0.09 3.69
C GLN A 120 5.54 0.40 4.24
N GLN A 121 6.61 0.07 3.53
CA GLN A 121 7.99 0.38 3.92
C GLN A 121 8.83 0.86 2.72
N PRO A 122 9.92 1.61 2.94
CA PRO A 122 10.83 1.98 1.85
C PRO A 122 11.28 0.71 1.11
N PRO A 123 11.24 0.69 -0.24
CA PRO A 123 11.42 -0.52 -1.02
C PRO A 123 12.76 -1.16 -0.69
N THR A 124 12.71 -2.31 -0.01
CA THR A 124 13.89 -3.16 0.13
C THR A 124 14.02 -4.04 -1.12
N PRO A 125 15.23 -4.35 -1.60
CA PRO A 125 15.45 -5.13 -2.84
C PRO A 125 14.88 -6.56 -2.84
N SER A 126 14.26 -6.99 -1.74
CA SER A 126 13.79 -8.35 -1.51
C SER A 126 12.27 -8.44 -1.26
N GLU A 127 11.53 -7.35 -1.41
CA GLU A 127 10.09 -7.39 -1.17
C GLU A 127 9.38 -8.19 -2.27
N PRO A 128 8.53 -9.16 -1.89
CA PRO A 128 7.76 -9.92 -2.85
C PRO A 128 6.74 -8.99 -3.51
N ALA A 129 6.78 -8.95 -4.84
CA ALA A 129 5.74 -8.31 -5.64
C ALA A 129 4.83 -9.38 -6.23
N LEU A 130 3.54 -9.07 -6.32
CA LEU A 130 2.56 -9.93 -6.98
C LEU A 130 2.10 -9.25 -8.28
N ILE A 131 2.27 -9.95 -9.39
CA ILE A 131 1.68 -9.58 -10.68
C ILE A 131 0.47 -10.46 -10.89
N GLN A 132 -0.68 -9.84 -11.15
CA GLN A 132 -1.90 -10.51 -11.55
C GLN A 132 -2.23 -10.14 -13.00
N ILE A 133 -2.42 -11.14 -13.85
CA ILE A 133 -2.90 -10.95 -15.22
C ILE A 133 -4.26 -11.63 -15.33
N GLN A 134 -5.26 -10.92 -15.85
CA GLN A 134 -6.58 -11.49 -16.11
C GLN A 134 -6.89 -11.42 -17.59
N PHE A 135 -7.06 -12.57 -18.22
CA PHE A 135 -7.59 -12.70 -19.58
C PHE A 135 -9.10 -12.87 -19.52
N VAL A 136 -9.82 -11.97 -20.17
CA VAL A 136 -11.29 -11.95 -20.18
C VAL A 136 -11.78 -12.49 -21.52
N HIS A 137 -12.58 -13.54 -21.45
CA HIS A 137 -13.23 -14.13 -22.62
C HIS A 137 -14.76 -14.07 -22.48
N GLU A 138 -15.46 -13.84 -23.60
CA GLU A 138 -16.92 -13.68 -23.58
C GLU A 138 -17.67 -15.02 -23.43
N LYS A 139 -17.08 -16.11 -23.94
CA LYS A 139 -17.76 -17.41 -24.10
C LYS A 139 -17.11 -18.53 -23.29
N ASP A 140 -15.91 -18.30 -22.78
CA ASP A 140 -15.13 -19.30 -22.05
C ASP A 140 -14.77 -18.73 -20.67
N PRO A 141 -14.42 -19.58 -19.69
CA PRO A 141 -13.93 -19.13 -18.40
C PRO A 141 -12.75 -18.18 -18.58
N SER A 142 -12.76 -17.08 -17.81
CA SER A 142 -11.62 -16.15 -17.78
C SER A 142 -10.38 -16.86 -17.22
N ILE A 143 -9.19 -16.44 -17.61
CA ILE A 143 -7.95 -16.96 -17.03
C ILE A 143 -7.37 -15.91 -16.08
N ILE A 144 -7.06 -16.32 -14.85
CA ILE A 144 -6.36 -15.50 -13.87
C ILE A 144 -4.97 -16.10 -13.65
N ILE A 145 -3.93 -15.31 -13.87
CA ILE A 145 -2.54 -15.69 -13.72
C ILE A 145 -1.96 -14.89 -12.57
N LEU A 146 -1.39 -15.58 -11.59
CA LEU A 146 -0.72 -14.98 -10.45
C LEU A 146 0.77 -15.31 -10.50
N ILE A 147 1.61 -14.28 -10.43
CA ILE A 147 3.06 -14.39 -10.52
C ILE A 147 3.67 -13.69 -9.31
N GLU A 148 4.23 -14.46 -8.39
CA GLU A 148 5.02 -13.92 -7.29
C GLU A 148 6.48 -13.77 -7.73
N THR A 149 6.97 -12.53 -7.78
CA THR A 149 8.29 -12.23 -8.36
C THR A 149 9.44 -12.91 -7.61
N HIS A 150 9.29 -13.13 -6.30
CA HIS A 150 10.26 -13.85 -5.47
C HIS A 150 10.44 -15.33 -5.89
N HIS A 151 9.41 -15.94 -6.50
CA HIS A 151 9.40 -17.34 -6.87
C HIS A 151 9.79 -17.59 -8.33
N LEU A 152 10.19 -16.55 -9.06
CA LEU A 152 10.62 -16.65 -10.45
C LEU A 152 11.89 -17.52 -10.60
N PRO A 153 12.06 -18.17 -11.75
CA PRO A 153 13.31 -18.83 -12.10
C PRO A 153 14.43 -17.80 -12.35
N PRO A 154 15.71 -18.22 -12.40
CA PRO A 154 16.82 -17.31 -12.68
C PRO A 154 16.66 -16.58 -14.02
N GLU A 155 17.05 -15.30 -14.09
CA GLU A 155 16.89 -14.44 -15.28
C GLU A 155 17.50 -15.02 -16.56
N ARG A 156 18.54 -15.86 -16.44
CA ARG A 156 19.21 -16.49 -17.59
C ARG A 156 18.51 -17.76 -18.09
N SER A 157 17.39 -18.15 -17.50
CA SER A 157 16.66 -19.36 -17.86
C SER A 157 15.64 -19.07 -18.96
N SER A 158 15.45 -20.02 -19.88
CA SER A 158 14.40 -19.95 -20.90
C SER A 158 13.00 -19.83 -20.31
N LYS A 159 12.79 -20.36 -19.09
CA LYS A 159 11.53 -20.22 -18.35
C LYS A 159 11.28 -18.76 -17.96
N PHE A 160 12.31 -18.03 -17.55
CA PHE A 160 12.20 -16.61 -17.25
C PHE A 160 11.82 -15.81 -18.50
N ASP A 161 12.45 -16.11 -19.65
CA ASP A 161 12.10 -15.47 -20.93
C ASP A 161 10.63 -15.71 -21.32
N LYS A 162 10.12 -16.93 -21.08
CA LYS A 162 8.71 -17.27 -21.32
C LYS A 162 7.76 -16.53 -20.39
N ILE A 163 8.09 -16.44 -19.10
CA ILE A 163 7.29 -15.65 -18.15
C ILE A 163 7.29 -14.17 -18.56
N LYS A 164 8.43 -13.65 -19.00
CA LYS A 164 8.54 -12.28 -19.52
C LYS A 164 7.72 -12.06 -20.80
N GLN A 165 7.58 -13.07 -21.66
CA GLN A 165 6.75 -13.01 -22.86
C GLN A 165 5.25 -13.00 -22.53
N LEU A 166 4.87 -13.62 -21.42
CA LEU A 166 3.48 -13.69 -20.95
C LEU A 166 2.99 -12.37 -20.32
N CYS A 167 3.90 -11.55 -19.80
CA CYS A 167 3.64 -10.23 -19.22
C CYS A 167 3.77 -9.12 -20.27
#